data_AF-A0A7X8GZD3-F1
#
_entry.id   AF-A0A7X8GZD3-F1
#
_cell.length_a   1.000
_cell.length_b   1.000
_cell.length_c   1.000
_cell.angle_alpha   90.00
_cell.angle_beta   90.00
_cell.angle_gamma   90.00
#
_symmetry.space_group_name_H-M   'P 1'
#
loop_
_entity.id
_entity.type
_entity.pdbx_description
1 polymer ?
#
loop_
_entity_poly.entity_id
_entity_poly.type
_entity_poly.pdbx_seq_one_letter_code
_entity_poly.pdbx_strand_id
1 'polypeptide(L)'
;MEKKIMCECVFCHKEQIITDFVYEDELVMAFMDMEPINEGHVLLVPKQHYLDADEIPDELLAHLMIVSKKIVAALKEIYHPDGYSIMQNGGEFNDVGHYHMHIFPRYAKDGFGWTYGNEEKVVNIAIAERIRKQLRVDSVVGNIVTVTVDRPLGSYHPEHKDMYYPINYGYVEGVMAPDGEEQDAYILGVDEAVERFVGKIIAVVHRNDDVEEKWVVAPAGMTFTKEEIKEQIHFQEQFFDSEIVM
;
A
#
# COMPACT_ATOMS: atom_id res chain seq x y z
N MET A 1 0.70 2.03 -37.49
CA MET A 1 -0.52 2.39 -36.73
C MET A 1 -0.63 1.40 -35.61
N GLU A 2 -0.17 1.77 -34.42
CA GLU A 2 -0.30 0.94 -33.23
C GLU A 2 -1.79 0.81 -32.90
N LYS A 3 -2.27 -0.43 -32.75
CA LYS A 3 -3.60 -0.70 -32.20
C LYS A 3 -3.59 -0.15 -30.78
N LYS A 4 -4.22 1.01 -30.57
CA LYS A 4 -4.61 1.47 -29.24
C LYS A 4 -5.48 0.35 -28.67
N ILE A 5 -4.97 -0.38 -27.67
CA ILE A 5 -5.78 -1.34 -26.93
C ILE A 5 -6.88 -0.51 -26.29
N MET A 6 -8.10 -0.67 -26.81
CA MET A 6 -9.26 0.03 -26.32
C MET A 6 -9.65 -0.68 -25.03
N CYS A 7 -9.56 0.01 -23.90
CA CYS A 7 -10.00 -0.51 -22.61
C CYS A 7 -11.45 -0.99 -22.76
N GLU A 8 -11.81 -2.20 -22.33
CA GLU A 8 -13.18 -2.72 -22.45
C GLU A 8 -14.06 -2.37 -21.23
N CYS A 9 -13.52 -1.62 -20.26
CA CYS A 9 -14.22 -1.24 -19.05
C CYS A 9 -15.38 -0.27 -19.33
N VAL A 10 -16.58 -0.60 -18.84
CA VAL A 10 -17.80 0.20 -18.99
C VAL A 10 -17.63 1.61 -18.38
N PHE A 11 -16.99 1.73 -17.21
CA PHE A 11 -16.81 3.03 -16.55
C PHE A 11 -15.74 3.92 -17.19
N CYS A 12 -14.85 3.37 -18.04
CA CYS A 12 -13.95 4.17 -18.86
C CYS A 12 -14.67 4.87 -20.02
N HIS A 13 -15.84 4.35 -20.42
CA HIS A 13 -16.62 4.83 -21.55
C HIS A 13 -17.92 5.44 -21.05
N LYS A 14 -17.87 6.74 -20.75
CA LYS A 14 -19.01 7.46 -20.17
C LYS A 14 -20.30 7.29 -20.98
N GLU A 15 -20.20 7.18 -22.30
CA GLU A 15 -21.33 6.95 -23.21
C GLU A 15 -22.01 5.58 -23.04
N GLN A 16 -21.32 4.61 -22.42
CA GLN A 16 -21.87 3.30 -22.08
C GLN A 16 -22.58 3.29 -20.73
N ILE A 17 -22.50 4.37 -19.95
CA ILE A 17 -23.17 4.53 -18.68
C ILE A 17 -24.60 5.03 -18.95
N ILE A 18 -25.57 4.13 -18.87
CA ILE A 18 -26.98 4.38 -19.20
C ILE A 18 -27.78 4.74 -17.94
N THR A 19 -27.40 5.84 -17.29
CA THR A 19 -28.06 6.34 -16.07
C THR A 19 -27.75 7.82 -15.87
N ASP A 20 -28.44 8.46 -14.92
CA ASP A 20 -28.29 9.89 -14.66
C ASP A 20 -27.02 10.20 -13.85
N PHE A 21 -26.28 11.21 -14.31
CA PHE A 21 -25.11 11.75 -13.61
C PHE A 21 -25.54 12.80 -12.60
N VAL A 22 -25.02 12.70 -11.38
CA VAL A 22 -25.36 13.60 -10.26
C VAL A 22 -24.21 14.53 -9.87
N TYR A 23 -22.98 14.18 -10.25
CA TYR A 23 -21.79 14.99 -10.01
C TYR A 23 -20.72 14.70 -11.05
N GLU A 24 -19.98 15.72 -11.45
CA GLU A 24 -18.81 15.57 -12.31
C GLU A 24 -17.83 16.72 -12.10
N ASP A 25 -16.54 16.41 -12.01
CA ASP A 25 -15.46 17.38 -12.12
C ASP A 25 -14.34 16.85 -13.03
N GLU A 26 -13.16 17.44 -12.98
CA GLU A 26 -12.03 17.06 -13.84
C GLU A 26 -11.50 15.64 -13.54
N LEU A 27 -11.67 15.15 -12.31
CA LEU A 27 -11.04 13.91 -11.83
C LEU A 27 -12.02 12.75 -11.68
N VAL A 28 -13.26 13.05 -11.27
CA VAL A 28 -14.25 12.03 -10.90
C VAL A 28 -15.62 12.31 -11.52
N MET A 29 -16.45 11.27 -11.56
CA MET A 29 -17.86 11.37 -11.92
C MET A 29 -18.70 10.48 -11.00
N ALA A 30 -19.93 10.90 -10.74
CA ALA A 30 -20.88 10.14 -9.95
C ALA A 30 -22.24 10.06 -10.65
N PHE A 31 -22.84 8.89 -10.61
CA PHE A 31 -24.06 8.57 -11.33
C PHE A 31 -24.90 7.53 -10.58
N MET A 32 -26.19 7.45 -10.90
CA MET A 32 -27.14 6.58 -10.20
C MET A 32 -26.88 5.10 -10.52
N ASP A 33 -26.85 4.24 -9.50
CA ASP A 33 -26.77 2.79 -9.72
C ASP A 33 -28.06 2.26 -10.36
N MET A 34 -27.92 1.40 -11.37
CA MET A 34 -29.05 0.75 -12.05
C MET A 34 -29.66 -0.38 -11.22
N GLU A 35 -28.88 -0.96 -10.29
CA GLU A 35 -29.32 -1.99 -9.34
C GLU A 35 -29.20 -1.44 -7.90
N PRO A 36 -30.01 -0.42 -7.55
CA PRO A 36 -29.85 0.29 -6.29
C PRO A 36 -30.17 -0.60 -5.08
N ILE A 37 -29.31 -0.55 -4.05
CA ILE A 37 -29.62 -1.15 -2.74
C ILE A 37 -30.82 -0.44 -2.11
N ASN A 38 -30.80 0.88 -2.13
CA ASN A 38 -31.90 1.76 -1.74
C ASN A 38 -32.01 2.88 -2.78
N GLU A 39 -33.21 3.48 -2.89
CA GLU A 39 -33.40 4.67 -3.73
C GLU A 39 -32.41 5.77 -3.32
N GLY A 40 -31.74 6.41 -4.29
CA GLY A 40 -30.64 7.34 -4.04
C GLY A 40 -29.24 6.70 -4.04
N HIS A 41 -29.10 5.44 -4.46
CA HIS A 41 -27.80 4.79 -4.61
C HIS A 41 -27.00 5.42 -5.75
N VAL A 42 -25.82 5.95 -5.41
CA VAL A 42 -24.87 6.59 -6.32
C VAL A 42 -23.57 5.80 -6.34
N LEU A 43 -23.02 5.60 -7.53
CA LEU A 43 -21.66 5.15 -7.77
C LEU A 43 -20.77 6.36 -8.04
N LEU A 44 -19.68 6.50 -7.28
CA LEU A 44 -18.65 7.51 -7.49
C LEU A 44 -17.38 6.84 -7.99
N VAL A 45 -16.88 7.27 -9.15
CA VAL A 45 -15.74 6.64 -9.84
C VAL A 45 -14.69 7.68 -10.26
N PRO A 46 -13.39 7.34 -10.25
CA PRO A 46 -12.38 8.12 -10.94
C PRO A 46 -12.62 8.01 -12.45
N LYS A 47 -12.35 9.10 -13.18
CA LYS A 47 -12.38 9.10 -14.65
C LYS A 47 -11.24 8.31 -15.26
N GLN A 48 -10.08 8.30 -14.59
CA GLN A 48 -8.98 7.42 -14.94
C GLN A 48 -9.25 6.00 -14.42
N HIS A 49 -8.83 5.01 -15.19
CA HIS A 49 -8.95 3.60 -14.82
C HIS A 49 -7.98 3.23 -13.70
N TYR A 50 -8.55 2.70 -12.63
CA TYR A 50 -7.87 2.03 -11.54
C TYR A 50 -8.71 0.81 -11.19
N LEU A 51 -8.07 -0.33 -10.95
CA LEU A 51 -8.80 -1.53 -10.58
C LEU A 51 -9.37 -1.36 -9.18
N ASP A 52 -8.48 -1.17 -8.19
CA ASP A 52 -8.82 -1.15 -6.77
C ASP A 52 -8.21 0.04 -6.04
N ALA A 53 -8.58 0.21 -4.76
CA ALA A 53 -8.27 1.39 -3.95
C ALA A 53 -6.75 1.62 -3.77
N ASP A 54 -5.97 0.54 -3.69
CA ASP A 54 -4.53 0.52 -3.49
C ASP A 54 -3.72 0.93 -4.72
N GLU A 55 -4.35 1.03 -5.89
CA GLU A 55 -3.73 1.54 -7.11
C GLU A 55 -3.95 3.06 -7.30
N ILE A 56 -4.88 3.65 -6.56
CA ILE A 56 -5.30 5.05 -6.73
C ILE A 56 -4.29 5.97 -6.02
N PRO A 57 -3.79 7.04 -6.69
CA PRO A 57 -2.96 8.04 -6.03
C PRO A 57 -3.66 8.69 -4.84
N ASP A 58 -2.93 8.89 -3.74
CA ASP A 58 -3.46 9.39 -2.47
C ASP A 58 -4.33 10.66 -2.61
N GLU A 59 -3.89 11.62 -3.43
CA GLU A 59 -4.63 12.87 -3.66
C GLU A 59 -6.00 12.62 -4.32
N LEU A 60 -6.06 11.68 -5.27
CA LEU A 60 -7.29 11.31 -5.94
C LEU A 60 -8.21 10.51 -5.01
N LEU A 61 -7.64 9.60 -4.20
CA LEU A 61 -8.40 8.85 -3.20
C LEU A 61 -9.00 9.78 -2.13
N ALA A 62 -8.24 10.79 -1.69
CA ALA A 62 -8.73 11.84 -0.80
C ALA A 62 -9.86 12.66 -1.45
N HIS A 63 -9.70 13.01 -2.74
CA HIS A 63 -10.72 13.74 -3.49
C HIS A 63 -12.03 12.95 -3.64
N LEU A 64 -11.96 11.64 -3.96
CA LEU A 64 -13.12 10.74 -3.96
C LEU A 64 -13.88 10.81 -2.64
N MET A 65 -13.17 10.81 -1.50
CA MET A 65 -13.80 10.87 -0.18
C MET A 65 -14.38 12.26 0.13
N ILE A 66 -13.76 13.33 -0.35
CA ILE A 66 -14.34 14.69 -0.25
C ILE A 66 -15.64 14.79 -1.06
N VAL A 67 -15.67 14.21 -2.26
CA VAL A 67 -16.86 14.20 -3.12
C VAL A 67 -17.96 13.33 -2.53
N SER A 68 -17.65 12.15 -1.98
CA SER A 68 -18.65 11.28 -1.36
C SER A 68 -19.33 11.95 -0.15
N LYS A 69 -18.59 12.74 0.64
CA LYS A 69 -19.17 13.59 1.69
C LYS A 69 -20.20 14.58 1.15
N LYS A 70 -19.97 15.20 -0.02
CA LYS A 70 -20.93 16.12 -0.67
C LYS A 70 -22.19 15.36 -1.10
N ILE A 71 -22.03 14.19 -1.70
CA ILE A 71 -23.15 13.33 -2.12
C ILE A 71 -23.98 12.91 -0.91
N VAL A 72 -23.36 12.46 0.18
CA VAL A 72 -24.06 12.13 1.44
C VAL A 72 -24.85 13.33 1.97
N ALA A 73 -24.31 14.54 1.92
CA ALA A 73 -25.02 15.73 2.36
C ALA A 73 -26.29 16.00 1.51
N ALA A 74 -26.19 15.82 0.20
CA ALA A 74 -27.34 15.93 -0.70
C ALA A 74 -28.38 14.84 -0.44
N LEU A 75 -27.96 13.58 -0.28
CA LEU A 75 -28.86 12.47 0.03
C LEU A 75 -29.61 12.69 1.36
N LYS A 76 -28.94 13.23 2.37
CA LYS A 76 -29.56 13.55 3.66
C LYS A 76 -30.67 14.60 3.55
N GLU A 77 -30.48 15.59 2.68
CA GLU A 77 -31.47 16.64 2.45
C GLU A 77 -32.67 16.13 1.64
N ILE A 78 -32.44 15.31 0.61
CA ILE A 78 -33.49 14.85 -0.29
C ILE A 78 -34.35 13.76 0.35
N TYR A 79 -33.70 12.80 1.03
CA TYR A 79 -34.34 11.57 1.46
C TYR A 79 -34.63 11.51 2.97
N HIS A 80 -34.02 12.40 3.77
CA HIS A 80 -34.09 12.37 5.24
C HIS A 80 -33.92 10.96 5.83
N PRO A 81 -32.86 10.21 5.47
CA PRO A 81 -32.70 8.82 5.86
C PRO A 81 -32.28 8.69 7.33
N ASP A 82 -32.49 7.50 7.91
CA ASP A 82 -32.01 7.17 9.26
C ASP A 82 -30.47 7.12 9.32
N GLY A 83 -29.82 6.87 8.19
CA GLY A 83 -28.37 6.85 8.04
C GLY A 83 -27.92 6.83 6.58
N TYR A 84 -26.66 6.47 6.36
CA TYR A 84 -26.08 6.27 5.03
C TYR A 84 -24.97 5.22 5.09
N SER A 85 -24.63 4.64 3.95
CA SER A 85 -23.48 3.76 3.79
C SER A 85 -22.58 4.29 2.68
N ILE A 86 -21.27 4.21 2.92
CA ILE A 86 -20.22 4.36 1.91
C ILE A 86 -19.47 3.04 1.90
N MET A 87 -19.36 2.40 0.74
CA MET A 87 -18.78 1.07 0.61
C MET A 87 -17.93 0.99 -0.66
N GLN A 88 -16.85 0.24 -0.58
CA GLN A 88 -16.02 -0.11 -1.72
C GLN A 88 -15.63 -1.57 -1.59
N ASN A 89 -15.61 -2.26 -2.73
CA ASN A 89 -15.19 -3.64 -2.88
C ASN A 89 -13.99 -3.71 -3.82
N GLY A 90 -12.99 -4.54 -3.48
CA GLY A 90 -11.81 -4.78 -4.31
C GLY A 90 -11.60 -6.26 -4.63
N GLY A 91 -10.67 -6.56 -5.53
CA GLY A 91 -10.35 -7.92 -5.97
C GLY A 91 -11.52 -8.60 -6.67
N GLU A 92 -11.74 -9.88 -6.38
CA GLU A 92 -12.84 -10.67 -6.98
C GLU A 92 -14.25 -10.13 -6.66
N PHE A 93 -14.38 -9.23 -5.67
CA PHE A 93 -15.65 -8.58 -5.32
C PHE A 93 -15.90 -7.25 -6.06
N ASN A 94 -14.95 -6.82 -6.88
CA ASN A 94 -15.10 -5.69 -7.79
C ASN A 94 -15.65 -6.20 -9.12
N ASP A 95 -16.97 -6.30 -9.21
CA ASP A 95 -17.66 -6.96 -10.33
C ASP A 95 -17.51 -6.22 -11.67
N VAL A 96 -17.03 -4.98 -11.67
CA VAL A 96 -16.87 -4.13 -12.88
C VAL A 96 -15.40 -4.05 -13.34
N GLY A 97 -14.45 -4.37 -12.46
CA GLY A 97 -13.02 -4.22 -12.75
C GLY A 97 -12.58 -2.76 -12.89
N HIS A 98 -13.27 -1.83 -12.23
CA HIS A 98 -12.92 -0.41 -12.15
C HIS A 98 -13.43 0.12 -10.83
N TYR A 99 -12.60 0.83 -10.08
CA TYR A 99 -12.94 1.35 -8.76
C TYR A 99 -14.27 2.11 -8.78
N HIS A 100 -15.21 1.69 -7.94
CA HIS A 100 -16.46 2.40 -7.73
C HIS A 100 -16.84 2.40 -6.25
N MET A 101 -17.11 3.59 -5.73
CA MET A 101 -17.55 3.80 -4.36
C MET A 101 -19.08 3.89 -4.35
N HIS A 102 -19.71 2.92 -3.67
CA HIS A 102 -21.15 2.90 -3.42
C HIS A 102 -21.49 3.90 -2.32
N ILE A 103 -22.48 4.76 -2.57
CA ILE A 103 -22.98 5.74 -1.61
C ILE A 103 -24.50 5.71 -1.65
N PHE A 104 -25.15 5.31 -0.56
CA PHE A 104 -26.60 5.16 -0.54
C PHE A 104 -27.21 5.49 0.83
N PRO A 105 -28.45 6.02 0.87
CA PRO A 105 -29.17 6.26 2.10
C PRO A 105 -29.57 4.93 2.77
N ARG A 106 -29.69 4.95 4.10
CA ARG A 106 -30.03 3.78 4.92
C ARG A 106 -31.27 4.04 5.75
N TYR A 107 -32.11 3.03 5.88
CA TYR A 107 -33.32 3.09 6.69
C TYR A 107 -33.36 1.94 7.69
N ALA A 108 -34.00 2.15 8.82
CA ALA A 108 -34.20 1.09 9.80
C ALA A 108 -34.93 -0.10 9.16
N LYS A 109 -34.30 -1.28 9.24
CA LYS A 109 -34.82 -2.54 8.67
C LYS A 109 -34.89 -2.58 7.14
N ASP A 110 -34.03 -1.81 6.44
CA ASP A 110 -33.89 -1.87 4.97
C ASP A 110 -33.28 -3.19 4.45
N GLY A 111 -32.92 -4.12 5.34
CA GLY A 111 -32.43 -5.45 4.97
C GLY A 111 -30.95 -5.48 4.60
N PHE A 112 -30.29 -4.33 4.44
CA PHE A 112 -28.86 -4.28 4.18
C PHE A 112 -28.08 -4.39 5.50
N GLY A 113 -27.10 -5.29 5.55
CA GLY A 113 -26.27 -5.42 6.74
C GLY A 113 -25.27 -6.56 6.66
N TRP A 114 -24.39 -6.60 7.65
CA TRP A 114 -23.41 -7.66 7.81
C TRP A 114 -24.09 -8.96 8.22
N THR A 115 -23.81 -10.03 7.48
CA THR A 115 -24.15 -11.38 7.92
C THR A 115 -23.01 -11.91 8.79
N TYR A 116 -23.32 -12.20 10.05
CA TYR A 116 -22.37 -12.89 10.92
C TYR A 116 -22.53 -14.40 10.71
N GLY A 117 -21.45 -15.08 10.33
CA GLY A 117 -21.41 -16.54 10.37
C GLY A 117 -21.56 -17.06 11.81
N ASN A 118 -21.94 -18.32 11.96
CA ASN A 118 -22.12 -18.98 13.27
C ASN A 118 -20.80 -19.33 13.97
N GLU A 119 -19.66 -19.01 13.37
CA GLU A 119 -18.35 -19.31 13.92
C GLU A 119 -17.99 -18.32 15.02
N GLU A 120 -17.46 -18.84 16.13
CA GLU A 120 -16.88 -18.00 17.19
C GLU A 120 -15.61 -17.33 16.65
N LYS A 121 -15.70 -16.04 16.37
CA LYS A 121 -14.57 -15.24 15.89
C LYS A 121 -13.74 -14.79 17.10
N VAL A 122 -12.53 -15.34 17.22
CA VAL A 122 -11.57 -14.91 18.24
C VAL A 122 -10.66 -13.83 17.66
N VAL A 123 -10.47 -12.73 18.39
CA VAL A 123 -9.48 -11.71 18.03
C VAL A 123 -8.08 -12.32 18.15
N ASN A 124 -7.37 -12.43 17.03
CA ASN A 124 -6.02 -12.98 16.99
C ASN A 124 -4.98 -11.85 17.05
N ILE A 125 -4.32 -11.70 18.20
CA ILE A 125 -3.33 -10.65 18.45
C ILE A 125 -2.12 -10.79 17.50
N ALA A 126 -1.70 -12.02 17.19
CA ALA A 126 -0.58 -12.25 16.28
C ALA A 126 -0.89 -11.78 14.84
N ILE A 127 -2.16 -11.79 14.44
CA ILE A 127 -2.56 -11.21 13.14
C ILE A 127 -2.43 -9.68 13.16
N ALA A 128 -2.78 -9.02 14.27
CA ALA A 128 -2.58 -7.57 14.40
C ALA A 128 -1.10 -7.18 14.29
N GLU A 129 -0.20 -7.99 14.87
CA GLU A 129 1.25 -7.79 14.75
C GLU A 129 1.74 -7.96 13.31
N ARG A 130 1.27 -9.01 12.62
CA ARG A 130 1.58 -9.23 11.20
C ARG A 130 1.10 -8.08 10.31
N ILE A 131 -0.11 -7.56 10.56
CA ILE A 131 -0.64 -6.39 9.83
C ILE A 131 0.24 -5.16 10.08
N ARG A 132 0.60 -4.86 11.33
CA ARG A 132 1.49 -3.72 11.64
C ARG A 132 2.86 -3.87 10.99
N LYS A 133 3.41 -5.08 10.98
CA LYS A 133 4.68 -5.38 10.31
C LYS A 133 4.60 -5.04 8.82
N GLN A 134 3.55 -5.51 8.13
CA GLN A 134 3.36 -5.19 6.71
C GLN A 134 3.19 -3.69 6.47
N LEU A 135 2.36 -3.00 7.26
CA LEU A 135 2.14 -1.56 7.11
C LEU A 135 3.41 -0.73 7.31
N ARG A 136 4.34 -1.17 8.18
CA ARG A 136 5.66 -0.53 8.30
C ARG A 136 6.50 -0.72 7.04
N VAL A 137 6.51 -1.91 6.48
CA VAL A 137 7.24 -2.23 5.25
C VAL A 137 6.72 -1.40 4.08
N ASP A 138 5.41 -1.35 3.89
CA ASP A 138 4.77 -0.57 2.81
C ASP A 138 5.06 0.94 2.94
N SER A 139 5.31 1.43 4.16
CA SER A 139 5.66 2.84 4.38
C SER A 139 7.10 3.21 4.01
N VAL A 140 7.98 2.21 3.82
CA VAL A 140 9.41 2.44 3.58
C VAL A 140 9.91 1.85 2.26
N VAL A 141 9.49 0.64 1.89
CA VAL A 141 9.86 0.01 0.62
C VAL A 141 9.33 0.87 -0.51
N GLY A 142 10.17 1.17 -1.50
CA GLY A 142 9.83 2.15 -2.52
C GLY A 142 10.62 3.45 -2.42
N ASN A 143 10.90 3.89 -1.19
CA ASN A 143 11.51 5.19 -0.94
C ASN A 143 12.97 5.23 -1.40
N ILE A 144 13.38 6.38 -1.91
CA ILE A 144 14.78 6.67 -2.18
C ILE A 144 15.40 7.24 -0.91
N VAL A 145 16.45 6.60 -0.43
CA VAL A 145 17.21 7.03 0.74
C VAL A 145 18.66 7.23 0.40
N THR A 146 19.34 7.97 1.27
CA THR A 146 20.79 8.11 1.22
C THR A 146 21.40 7.40 2.41
N VAL A 147 22.23 6.39 2.13
CA VAL A 147 22.96 5.62 3.13
C VAL A 147 24.36 6.21 3.28
N THR A 148 24.73 6.56 4.51
CA THR A 148 26.10 6.91 4.89
C THR A 148 26.82 5.64 5.29
N VAL A 149 27.92 5.30 4.60
CA VAL A 149 28.59 4.00 4.73
C VAL A 149 29.71 4.10 5.74
N ASP A 150 29.62 3.30 6.81
CA ASP A 150 30.63 3.22 7.86
C ASP A 150 31.30 1.83 7.96
N ARG A 151 30.75 0.82 7.28
CA ARG A 151 31.44 -0.45 6.98
C ARG A 151 31.43 -0.68 5.45
N PRO A 152 32.43 -0.13 4.71
CA PRO A 152 32.49 -0.28 3.27
C PRO A 152 32.78 -1.73 2.85
N LEU A 153 32.43 -2.08 1.61
CA LEU A 153 32.74 -3.38 1.02
C LEU A 153 34.22 -3.72 1.19
N GLY A 154 34.50 -4.93 1.66
CA GLY A 154 35.86 -5.40 1.90
C GLY A 154 36.43 -5.03 3.27
N SER A 155 35.66 -4.35 4.12
CA SER A 155 36.06 -4.01 5.49
C SER A 155 35.74 -5.12 6.50
N TYR A 156 36.14 -4.88 7.76
CA TYR A 156 35.87 -5.77 8.89
C TYR A 156 35.24 -4.98 10.02
N HIS A 157 34.41 -5.65 10.84
CA HIS A 157 33.74 -5.01 11.97
C HIS A 157 34.75 -4.30 12.91
N PRO A 158 34.43 -3.11 13.45
CA PRO A 158 35.30 -2.38 14.36
C PRO A 158 35.71 -3.20 15.60
N GLU A 159 34.77 -3.95 16.17
CA GLU A 159 34.95 -4.72 17.41
C GLU A 159 35.13 -6.23 17.18
N HIS A 160 34.62 -6.77 16.07
CA HIS A 160 34.62 -8.20 15.76
C HIS A 160 35.45 -8.45 14.50
N LYS A 161 36.77 -8.49 14.64
CA LYS A 161 37.70 -8.53 13.49
C LYS A 161 37.58 -9.77 12.59
N ASP A 162 36.87 -10.80 13.04
CA ASP A 162 36.58 -11.99 12.22
C ASP A 162 35.37 -11.80 11.29
N MET A 163 34.59 -10.73 11.49
CA MET A 163 33.41 -10.42 10.69
C MET A 163 33.79 -9.53 9.50
N TYR A 164 33.84 -10.15 8.33
CA TYR A 164 34.07 -9.52 7.03
C TYR A 164 32.77 -9.00 6.42
N TYR A 165 32.81 -7.81 5.81
CA TYR A 165 31.69 -7.19 5.10
C TYR A 165 31.82 -7.43 3.59
N PRO A 166 31.09 -8.40 3.00
CA PRO A 166 31.12 -8.68 1.56
C PRO A 166 30.33 -7.66 0.74
N ILE A 167 29.57 -6.78 1.40
CA ILE A 167 28.74 -5.72 0.83
C ILE A 167 29.00 -4.40 1.58
N ASN A 168 28.55 -3.28 1.02
CA ASN A 168 28.57 -2.01 1.75
C ASN A 168 27.45 -2.01 2.81
N TYR A 169 27.76 -1.47 3.99
CA TYR A 169 26.83 -1.34 5.11
C TYR A 169 26.98 0.03 5.74
N GLY A 170 25.84 0.61 6.11
CA GLY A 170 25.79 1.93 6.70
C GLY A 170 24.46 2.19 7.39
N TYR A 171 24.14 3.47 7.54
CA TYR A 171 22.92 3.93 8.18
C TYR A 171 22.28 5.08 7.38
N VAL A 172 21.00 5.36 7.63
CA VAL A 172 20.27 6.49 7.04
C VAL A 172 20.23 7.66 8.03
N GLU A 173 21.00 8.70 7.74
CA GLU A 173 21.14 9.86 8.61
C GLU A 173 19.79 10.54 8.91
N GLY A 174 19.50 10.75 10.19
CA GLY A 174 18.27 11.40 10.66
C GLY A 174 17.02 10.51 10.70
N VAL A 175 17.13 9.23 10.35
CA VAL A 175 16.06 8.24 10.54
C VAL A 175 16.43 7.36 11.72
N MET A 176 15.63 7.42 12.79
CA MET A 176 15.92 6.68 14.03
C MET A 176 15.22 5.31 14.05
N ALA A 177 15.98 4.28 14.41
CA ALA A 177 15.48 2.95 14.72
C ALA A 177 14.92 2.86 16.16
N PRO A 178 14.18 1.80 16.52
CA PRO A 178 13.55 1.65 17.83
C PRO A 178 14.53 1.57 19.02
N ASP A 179 15.78 1.21 18.77
CA ASP A 179 16.87 1.16 19.75
C ASP A 179 17.44 2.54 20.10
N GLY A 180 17.07 3.57 19.34
CA GLY A 180 17.56 4.94 19.51
C GLY A 180 18.82 5.27 18.72
N GLU A 181 19.26 4.38 17.82
CA GLU A 181 20.35 4.61 16.86
C GLU A 181 19.78 4.93 15.47
N GLU A 182 20.65 5.33 14.53
CA GLU A 182 20.23 5.59 13.14
C GLU A 182 19.91 4.27 12.42
N GLN A 183 18.96 4.33 11.48
CA GLN A 183 18.45 3.16 10.79
C GLN A 183 19.52 2.51 9.91
N ASP A 184 19.97 1.32 10.31
CA ASP A 184 20.97 0.55 9.57
C ASP A 184 20.44 0.04 8.23
N ALA A 185 21.34 -0.05 7.25
CA ALA A 185 21.04 -0.44 5.89
C ALA A 185 22.16 -1.27 5.23
N TYR A 186 21.75 -2.36 4.60
CA TYR A 186 22.54 -3.13 3.64
C TYR A 186 22.46 -2.48 2.26
N ILE A 187 23.57 -2.40 1.54
CA ILE A 187 23.60 -1.94 0.14
C ILE A 187 23.95 -3.10 -0.78
N LEU A 188 23.02 -3.45 -1.68
CA LEU A 188 23.17 -4.57 -2.62
C LEU A 188 23.35 -4.04 -4.05
N GLY A 189 24.03 -4.80 -4.89
CA GLY A 189 24.26 -4.44 -6.31
C GLY A 189 25.27 -3.32 -6.54
N VAL A 190 26.14 -3.06 -5.56
CA VAL A 190 27.25 -2.10 -5.65
C VAL A 190 28.55 -2.83 -5.37
N ASP A 191 29.32 -3.11 -6.42
CA ASP A 191 30.51 -3.97 -6.37
C ASP A 191 31.82 -3.24 -6.02
N GLU A 192 31.72 -2.00 -5.52
CA GLU A 192 32.85 -1.19 -5.07
C GLU A 192 32.59 -0.58 -3.69
N ALA A 193 33.66 -0.30 -2.94
CA ALA A 193 33.57 0.41 -1.67
C ALA A 193 33.14 1.87 -1.92
N VAL A 194 32.10 2.33 -1.23
CA VAL A 194 31.57 3.70 -1.35
C VAL A 194 31.47 4.35 0.03
N GLU A 195 31.55 5.68 0.09
CA GLU A 195 31.34 6.45 1.33
C GLU A 195 29.86 6.80 1.55
N ARG A 196 29.11 6.95 0.45
CA ARG A 196 27.70 7.33 0.46
C ARG A 196 26.99 6.72 -0.74
N PHE A 197 25.76 6.27 -0.54
CA PHE A 197 24.98 5.64 -1.60
C PHE A 197 23.53 6.16 -1.60
N VAL A 198 23.03 6.55 -2.77
CA VAL A 198 21.62 6.90 -2.96
C VAL A 198 20.94 5.75 -3.70
N GLY A 199 19.94 5.14 -3.08
CA GLY A 199 19.27 3.98 -3.63
C GLY A 199 17.85 3.83 -3.15
N LYS A 200 17.15 2.85 -3.70
CA LYS A 200 15.79 2.49 -3.36
C LYS A 200 15.78 1.44 -2.26
N ILE A 201 14.96 1.62 -1.23
CA ILE A 201 14.67 0.54 -0.28
C ILE A 201 13.85 -0.52 -1.02
N ILE A 202 14.39 -1.74 -1.06
CA ILE A 202 13.79 -2.89 -1.75
C ILE A 202 13.28 -3.97 -0.79
N ALA A 203 13.71 -3.95 0.47
CA ALA A 203 13.26 -4.87 1.50
C ALA A 203 13.56 -4.33 2.91
N VAL A 204 12.87 -4.90 3.89
CA VAL A 204 13.17 -4.76 5.32
C VAL A 204 13.49 -6.13 5.89
N VAL A 205 14.61 -6.24 6.60
CA VAL A 205 15.03 -7.40 7.38
C VAL A 205 14.53 -7.18 8.79
N HIS A 206 13.55 -7.98 9.19
CA HIS A 206 13.00 -7.96 10.54
C HIS A 206 13.60 -9.08 11.37
N ARG A 207 14.24 -8.75 12.48
CA ARG A 207 14.75 -9.73 13.45
C ARG A 207 13.67 -9.99 14.50
N ASN A 208 13.33 -11.25 14.74
CA ASN A 208 12.33 -11.65 15.73
C ASN A 208 12.91 -11.68 17.15
N ASP A 209 14.24 -11.76 17.25
CA ASP A 209 15.02 -11.86 18.48
C ASP A 209 15.81 -10.57 18.80
N ASP A 210 15.61 -9.52 18.01
CA ASP A 210 16.22 -8.20 18.18
C ASP A 210 15.18 -7.09 17.97
N VAL A 211 15.41 -5.91 18.54
CA VAL A 211 14.50 -4.76 18.39
C VAL A 211 14.75 -3.98 17.11
N GLU A 212 15.90 -4.21 16.47
CA GLU A 212 16.35 -3.48 15.31
C GLU A 212 15.93 -4.18 14.01
N GLU A 213 15.33 -3.40 13.11
CA GLU A 213 15.09 -3.81 11.72
C GLU A 213 16.23 -3.24 10.85
N LYS A 214 16.58 -3.91 9.75
CA LYS A 214 17.58 -3.39 8.79
C LYS A 214 16.96 -3.19 7.42
N TRP A 215 17.32 -2.10 6.76
CA TRP A 215 16.84 -1.85 5.41
C TRP A 215 17.76 -2.46 4.38
N VAL A 216 17.21 -2.85 3.24
CA VAL A 216 17.97 -3.32 2.08
C VAL A 216 17.80 -2.29 0.99
N VAL A 217 18.90 -1.67 0.58
CA VAL A 217 18.94 -0.57 -0.38
C VAL A 217 19.69 -1.01 -1.63
N ALA A 218 19.14 -0.73 -2.80
CA ALA A 218 19.73 -1.12 -4.09
C ALA A 218 19.62 0.00 -5.14
N PRO A 219 20.42 -0.06 -6.22
CA PRO A 219 20.27 0.85 -7.36
C PRO A 219 18.84 0.83 -7.92
N ALA A 220 18.35 2.01 -8.32
CA ALA A 220 17.02 2.13 -8.91
C ALA A 220 16.93 1.29 -10.21
N GLY A 221 15.99 0.35 -10.25
CA GLY A 221 15.77 -0.55 -11.39
C GLY A 221 16.42 -1.94 -11.25
N MET A 222 17.23 -2.16 -10.22
CA MET A 222 17.74 -3.49 -9.89
C MET A 222 16.74 -4.23 -8.99
N THR A 223 16.50 -5.50 -9.28
CA THR A 223 15.57 -6.36 -8.54
C THR A 223 16.34 -7.53 -7.93
N PHE A 224 15.97 -7.91 -6.71
CA PHE A 224 16.51 -9.06 -6.02
C PHE A 224 15.36 -9.92 -5.52
N THR A 225 15.51 -11.22 -5.59
CA THR A 225 14.66 -12.19 -4.90
C THR A 225 14.97 -12.21 -3.41
N LYS A 226 14.04 -12.72 -2.58
CA LYS A 226 14.29 -12.89 -1.15
C LYS A 226 15.51 -13.78 -0.88
N GLU A 227 15.69 -14.80 -1.70
CA GLU A 227 16.82 -15.74 -1.63
C GLU A 227 18.15 -15.04 -1.93
N GLU A 228 18.23 -14.22 -2.98
CA GLU A 228 19.43 -13.44 -3.32
C GLU A 228 19.78 -12.40 -2.25
N ILE A 229 18.77 -11.74 -1.67
CA ILE A 229 18.99 -10.84 -0.54
C ILE A 229 19.54 -11.64 0.65
N LYS A 230 18.90 -12.75 1.00
CA LYS A 230 19.27 -13.61 2.13
C LYS A 230 20.71 -14.10 2.02
N GLU A 231 21.13 -14.53 0.83
CA GLU A 231 22.50 -14.99 0.60
C GLU A 231 23.53 -13.87 0.82
N GLN A 232 23.27 -12.66 0.29
CA GLN A 232 24.19 -11.54 0.39
C GLN A 232 24.34 -10.99 1.82
N ILE A 233 23.26 -11.00 2.61
CA ILE A 233 23.28 -10.52 4.01
C ILE A 233 23.59 -11.63 5.02
N HIS A 234 23.77 -12.88 4.57
CA HIS A 234 23.95 -14.03 5.45
C HIS A 234 25.15 -13.88 6.40
N PHE A 235 26.22 -13.19 5.96
CA PHE A 235 27.41 -12.97 6.78
C PHE A 235 27.09 -12.37 8.16
N GLN A 236 26.04 -11.55 8.26
CA GLN A 236 25.57 -10.95 9.50
C GLN A 236 24.28 -11.61 9.99
N GLU A 237 23.31 -11.83 9.10
CA GLU A 237 22.00 -12.34 9.49
C GLU A 237 22.00 -13.82 9.89
N GLN A 238 23.09 -14.58 9.67
CA GLN A 238 23.24 -15.94 10.21
C GLN A 238 23.21 -16.02 11.74
N PHE A 239 23.41 -14.89 12.43
CA PHE A 239 23.45 -14.80 13.89
C PHE A 239 22.10 -14.39 14.51
N PHE A 240 21.06 -14.14 13.69
CA PHE A 240 19.75 -13.64 14.13
C PHE A 240 18.62 -14.51 13.57
N ASP A 241 17.47 -14.52 14.24
CA ASP A 241 16.23 -15.05 13.68
C ASP A 241 15.55 -13.98 12.83
N SER A 242 15.93 -13.89 11.55
CA SER A 242 15.48 -12.83 10.64
C SER A 242 14.51 -13.29 9.55
N GLU A 243 13.57 -12.41 9.22
CA GLU A 243 12.63 -12.53 8.10
C GLU A 243 12.78 -11.34 7.15
N ILE A 244 12.87 -11.62 5.85
CA ILE A 244 12.90 -10.58 4.80
C ILE A 244 11.47 -10.32 4.31
N VAL A 245 11.04 -9.07 4.42
CA VAL A 245 9.78 -8.56 3.88
C VAL A 245 10.09 -7.57 2.76
N MET A 246 9.38 -7.70 1.64
CA MET A 246 9.54 -6.91 0.42
C MET A 246 8.21 -6.29 0.04
#